data_AF-S0DE78-F1
#
_entry.id   AF-S0DE78-F1
#
_cell.length_a   1.000
_cell.length_b   1.000
_cell.length_c   1.000
_cell.angle_alpha   90.00
_cell.angle_beta   90.00
_cell.angle_gamma   90.00
#
_symmetry.space_group_name_H-M   'P 1'
#
loop_
_entity.id
_entity.type
_entity.pdbx_description
1 polymer ?
#
loop_
_entity_poly.entity_id
_entity_poly.type
_entity_poly.pdbx_seq_one_letter_code
_entity_poly.pdbx_strand_id
1 'polypeptide(L)'
;MKNILRTFAAAALATFFLTGCDNDYIEPLTGKFPVPEEYTLTTLASQTREKQDNGNRIITLSLTSGDASLSVEFVSNVYYLKPAGYTVATAATAQNGNYVGERTRFGSQNVTGGVINVELAGTSDYTIHGTLQLADGSFVRVDYAGKIIFEEEVIVYTYTIETQVPYAYTYDGMNYISVEGSQLNKITLKADGAPAGYFEIVNAASATSLSGVYPVSSSISDASGAVVAGTYMDLSAYGIGIIKGGSYLWEDGAELFLFSGNLTIADAAGVLTLTSSDLAILDITSPLGGQTPLPGVKSIDFKNATKTN
;
A
#
# COMPACT_ATOMS: atom_id res chain seq x y z
N MET A 1 0.03 3.93 97.12
CA MET A 1 -0.03 5.39 97.36
C MET A 1 1.34 5.99 97.07
N LYS A 2 1.50 6.62 95.90
CA LYS A 2 2.60 7.53 95.53
C LYS A 2 2.17 8.23 94.24
N ASN A 3 1.97 9.54 94.35
CA ASN A 3 2.23 10.57 93.33
C ASN A 3 1.38 10.45 92.04
N ILE A 4 0.25 11.15 91.86
CA ILE A 4 0.07 12.61 91.81
C ILE A 4 1.23 13.36 91.13
N LEU A 5 0.85 13.96 89.99
CA LEU A 5 1.48 15.08 89.29
C LEU A 5 2.73 14.81 88.42
N ARG A 6 2.55 15.21 87.15
CA ARG A 6 3.54 15.84 86.25
C ARG A 6 4.44 14.90 85.43
N THR A 7 3.99 14.64 84.21
CA THR A 7 4.68 15.11 82.98
C THR A 7 3.70 14.88 81.82
N PHE A 8 2.87 15.87 81.45
CA PHE A 8 3.13 16.86 80.40
C PHE A 8 3.65 16.27 79.08
N ALA A 9 2.92 16.58 78.01
CA ALA A 9 3.28 16.49 76.59
C ALA A 9 3.12 15.12 75.90
N ALA A 10 1.91 14.86 75.40
CA ALA A 10 1.71 14.57 73.98
C ALA A 10 0.23 14.75 73.63
N ALA A 11 -0.09 15.96 73.15
CA ALA A 11 -1.10 16.30 72.14
C ALA A 11 -2.43 15.54 72.21
N ALA A 12 -3.51 16.10 72.77
CA ALA A 12 -4.27 17.22 72.21
C ALA A 12 -4.52 17.09 70.69
N LEU A 13 -5.57 16.34 70.31
CA LEU A 13 -6.40 16.57 69.12
C LEU A 13 -7.50 15.49 69.03
N ALA A 14 -8.27 15.36 70.11
CA ALA A 14 -9.43 14.48 70.17
C ALA A 14 -10.68 15.27 70.60
N THR A 15 -11.01 16.30 69.82
CA THR A 15 -12.32 16.98 69.88
C THR A 15 -12.39 18.00 68.75
N PHE A 16 -12.91 17.61 67.58
CA PHE A 16 -13.72 18.42 66.65
C PHE A 16 -13.98 17.58 65.38
N PHE A 17 -14.77 16.51 65.49
CA PHE A 17 -15.35 15.83 64.32
C PHE A 17 -16.88 15.79 64.46
N LEU A 18 -17.48 16.96 64.67
CA LEU A 18 -18.90 17.19 64.46
C LEU A 18 -19.07 18.65 64.04
N THR A 19 -19.16 18.90 62.73
CA THR A 19 -19.98 19.90 62.02
C THR A 19 -19.38 20.12 60.62
N GLY A 20 -20.23 20.07 59.60
CA GLY A 20 -19.87 20.47 58.24
C GLY A 20 -19.92 19.35 57.19
N CYS A 21 -21.06 18.66 57.06
CA CYS A 21 -21.52 18.35 55.70
C CYS A 21 -21.94 19.68 55.08
N ASP A 22 -20.99 20.43 54.53
CA ASP A 22 -21.34 21.34 53.44
C ASP A 22 -21.50 20.44 52.22
N ASN A 23 -22.74 20.27 51.79
CA ASN A 23 -23.04 19.94 50.41
C ASN A 23 -22.49 21.11 49.58
N ASP A 24 -21.20 21.08 49.28
CA ASP A 24 -20.68 21.74 48.10
C ASP A 24 -21.42 21.08 46.94
N TYR A 25 -22.54 21.69 46.55
CA TYR A 25 -23.10 21.49 45.24
C TYR A 25 -21.92 21.63 44.28
N ILE A 26 -21.54 20.53 43.62
CA ILE A 26 -20.78 20.64 42.38
C ILE A 26 -21.65 21.54 41.51
N GLU A 27 -21.21 22.79 41.31
CA GLU A 27 -21.89 23.70 40.40
C GLU A 27 -22.13 22.92 39.10
N PRO A 28 -23.35 22.93 38.55
CA PRO A 28 -23.57 22.35 37.23
C PRO A 28 -22.54 22.95 36.28
N LEU A 29 -21.88 22.12 35.47
CA LEU A 29 -20.90 22.56 34.46
C LEU A 29 -21.52 23.44 33.35
N THR A 30 -22.72 23.98 33.58
CA THR A 30 -23.41 24.95 32.74
C THR A 30 -22.48 26.11 32.43
N GLY A 31 -22.09 26.24 31.16
CA GLY A 31 -21.22 27.31 30.66
C GLY A 31 -19.72 27.00 30.54
N LYS A 32 -19.23 25.83 31.00
CA LYS A 32 -17.80 25.46 30.84
C LYS A 32 -17.46 24.77 29.53
N PHE A 33 -18.45 24.18 28.86
CA PHE A 33 -18.28 23.58 27.54
C PHE A 33 -19.38 24.12 26.63
N PRO A 34 -19.05 24.95 25.62
CA PRO A 34 -20.06 25.39 24.65
C PRO A 34 -20.63 24.15 23.96
N VAL A 35 -21.97 24.09 23.86
CA VAL A 35 -22.64 23.05 23.08
C VAL A 35 -22.18 23.22 21.63
N PRO A 36 -21.65 22.17 20.96
CA PRO A 36 -21.23 22.27 19.58
C PRO A 36 -22.40 22.66 18.68
N GLU A 37 -22.15 23.56 17.73
CA GLU A 37 -23.15 23.88 16.72
C GLU A 37 -23.26 22.72 15.72
N GLU A 38 -24.49 22.33 15.37
CA GLU A 38 -24.76 21.16 14.53
C GLU A 38 -25.00 21.54 13.07
N TYR A 39 -24.33 20.84 12.15
CA TYR A 39 -24.41 21.07 10.71
C TYR A 39 -24.65 19.76 9.96
N THR A 40 -25.75 19.70 9.20
CA THR A 40 -26.00 18.61 8.25
C THR A 40 -25.56 19.03 6.86
N LEU A 41 -24.43 18.47 6.42
CA LEU A 41 -23.88 18.60 5.08
C LEU A 41 -24.63 17.63 4.15
N THR A 42 -24.98 18.08 2.93
CA THR A 42 -25.89 17.33 2.05
C THR A 42 -25.31 17.08 0.67
N THR A 43 -24.23 17.78 0.30
CA THR A 43 -23.63 17.72 -1.04
C THR A 43 -22.16 17.34 -0.94
N LEU A 44 -21.74 16.33 -1.71
CA LEU A 44 -20.33 16.09 -2.02
C LEU A 44 -19.94 17.00 -3.20
N ALA A 45 -19.27 18.11 -2.90
CA ALA A 45 -18.85 19.10 -3.90
C ALA A 45 -17.64 18.63 -4.72
N SER A 46 -16.70 17.94 -4.08
CA SER A 46 -15.56 17.33 -4.76
C SER A 46 -14.97 16.17 -3.96
N GLN A 47 -14.25 15.32 -4.68
CA GLN A 47 -13.50 14.21 -4.15
C GLN A 47 -12.20 14.07 -4.95
N THR A 48 -11.07 13.99 -4.27
CA THR A 48 -9.78 13.69 -4.90
C THR A 48 -9.08 12.57 -4.14
N ARG A 49 -8.14 11.92 -4.82
CA ARG A 49 -7.31 10.87 -4.25
C ARG A 49 -5.90 10.97 -4.81
N GLU A 50 -4.91 10.97 -3.93
CA GLU A 50 -3.51 11.02 -4.30
C GLU A 50 -2.76 9.91 -3.59
N LYS A 51 -2.07 9.05 -4.36
CA LYS A 51 -1.18 8.03 -3.81
C LYS A 51 0.15 8.68 -3.45
N GLN A 52 0.60 8.44 -2.23
CA GLN A 52 1.89 8.90 -1.71
C GLN A 52 2.96 7.82 -1.91
N ASP A 53 4.24 8.22 -1.90
CA ASP A 53 5.38 7.31 -2.09
C ASP A 53 5.44 6.18 -1.06
N ASN A 54 4.91 6.41 0.15
CA ASN A 54 4.83 5.41 1.21
C ASN A 54 3.67 4.40 1.04
N GLY A 55 2.95 4.45 -0.09
CA GLY A 55 1.83 3.56 -0.40
C GLY A 55 0.48 3.97 0.22
N ASN A 56 0.48 4.93 1.15
CA ASN A 56 -0.77 5.52 1.64
C ASN A 56 -1.41 6.40 0.57
N ARG A 57 -2.68 6.73 0.78
CA ARG A 57 -3.48 7.58 -0.08
C ARG A 57 -4.09 8.69 0.73
N ILE A 58 -3.97 9.91 0.23
CA ILE A 58 -4.70 11.07 0.73
C ILE A 58 -6.03 11.12 -0.02
N ILE A 59 -7.13 10.99 0.71
CA ILE A 59 -8.49 11.11 0.17
C ILE A 59 -9.04 12.43 0.66
N THR A 60 -9.26 13.37 -0.26
CA THR A 60 -9.84 14.67 0.06
C THR A 60 -11.31 14.66 -0.27
N LEU A 61 -12.16 15.02 0.69
CA LEU A 61 -13.58 15.27 0.46
C LEU A 61 -13.91 16.73 0.73
N SER A 62 -14.72 17.33 -0.14
CA SER A 62 -15.36 18.61 0.11
C SER A 62 -16.88 18.41 0.22
N LEU A 63 -17.42 18.66 1.40
CA LEU A 63 -18.82 18.47 1.74
C LEU A 63 -19.45 19.85 2.03
N THR A 64 -20.63 20.13 1.50
CA THR A 64 -21.29 21.43 1.64
C THR A 64 -22.79 21.33 1.92
N SER A 65 -23.35 22.38 2.51
CA SER A 65 -24.80 22.61 2.65
C SER A 65 -25.05 24.09 2.93
N GLY A 66 -25.65 24.82 1.99
CA GLY A 66 -25.77 26.28 2.09
C GLY A 66 -24.40 26.93 2.27
N ASP A 67 -24.26 27.73 3.34
CA ASP A 67 -23.01 28.43 3.68
C ASP A 67 -22.02 27.55 4.48
N ALA A 68 -22.44 26.37 4.93
CA ALA A 68 -21.58 25.44 5.66
C ALA A 68 -20.74 24.58 4.70
N SER A 69 -19.45 24.44 5.01
CA SER A 69 -18.53 23.62 4.22
C SER A 69 -17.50 22.92 5.09
N LEU A 70 -17.19 21.66 4.76
CA LEU A 70 -16.12 20.87 5.35
C LEU A 70 -15.22 20.36 4.23
N SER A 71 -13.94 20.71 4.27
CA SER A 71 -12.89 20.10 3.45
C SER A 71 -12.04 19.24 4.37
N VAL A 72 -11.90 17.94 4.08
CA VAL A 72 -11.17 17.00 4.93
C VAL A 72 -10.22 16.14 4.11
N GLU A 73 -8.99 15.99 4.59
CA GLU A 73 -7.98 15.10 4.02
C GLU A 73 -7.78 13.88 4.93
N PHE A 74 -8.36 12.75 4.54
CA PHE A 74 -8.16 11.47 5.22
C PHE A 74 -6.93 10.76 4.69
N VAL A 75 -6.25 10.01 5.56
CA VAL A 75 -5.16 9.10 5.18
C VAL A 75 -5.68 7.67 5.22
N SER A 76 -5.58 6.97 4.10
CA SER A 76 -6.02 5.57 3.94
C SER A 76 -4.91 4.73 3.32
N ASN A 77 -4.78 3.47 3.72
CA ASN A 77 -3.89 2.52 3.05
C ASN A 77 -4.57 1.78 1.87
N VAL A 78 -5.82 2.09 1.59
CA VAL A 78 -6.59 1.55 0.45
C VAL A 78 -7.20 2.69 -0.38
N TYR A 79 -7.75 2.36 -1.54
CA TYR A 79 -8.25 3.34 -2.51
C TYR A 79 -9.58 4.00 -2.14
N TYR A 80 -10.20 3.57 -1.03
CA TYR A 80 -11.48 4.05 -0.50
C TYR A 80 -11.38 4.42 0.99
N LEU A 81 -12.42 5.07 1.53
CA LEU A 81 -12.52 5.35 2.98
C LEU A 81 -13.07 4.12 3.71
N LYS A 82 -12.29 3.60 4.66
CA LYS A 82 -12.70 2.47 5.50
C LYS A 82 -13.64 2.95 6.60
N PRO A 83 -14.66 2.16 6.97
CA PRO A 83 -15.45 2.42 8.15
C PRO A 83 -14.56 2.41 9.41
N ALA A 84 -14.41 3.56 10.06
CA ALA A 84 -13.56 3.76 11.23
C ALA A 84 -13.75 5.16 11.83
N GLY A 85 -13.27 5.35 13.06
CA GLY A 85 -13.01 6.68 13.61
C GLY A 85 -11.64 7.19 13.19
N TYR A 86 -11.61 8.34 12.52
CA TYR A 86 -10.40 9.02 12.09
C TYR A 86 -10.03 10.12 13.08
N THR A 87 -8.78 10.12 13.54
CA THR A 87 -8.27 11.11 14.50
C THR A 87 -7.33 12.12 13.83
N VAL A 88 -7.21 13.31 14.42
CA VAL A 88 -6.32 14.35 13.90
C VAL A 88 -4.85 13.93 13.97
N ALA A 89 -4.09 14.24 12.93
CA ALA A 89 -2.63 14.20 12.91
C ALA A 89 -2.04 15.39 12.13
N THR A 90 -0.75 15.65 12.31
CA THR A 90 -0.02 16.59 11.44
C THR A 90 0.39 15.89 10.15
N ALA A 91 0.67 16.64 9.08
CA ALA A 91 1.06 16.05 7.81
C ALA A 91 2.31 15.14 7.92
N ALA A 92 3.21 15.44 8.85
CA ALA A 92 4.45 14.69 9.06
C ALA A 92 4.25 13.34 9.78
N THR A 93 3.17 13.17 10.54
CA THR A 93 2.92 11.96 11.34
C THR A 93 1.65 11.21 10.93
N ALA A 94 0.88 11.76 10.01
CA ALA A 94 -0.38 11.17 9.58
C ALA A 94 -0.16 9.81 8.89
N GLN A 95 -0.93 8.82 9.35
CA GLN A 95 -0.93 7.47 8.84
C GLN A 95 -2.38 7.00 8.65
N ASN A 96 -2.57 5.79 8.10
CA ASN A 96 -3.90 5.22 7.92
C ASN A 96 -4.74 5.29 9.20
N GLY A 97 -5.95 5.86 9.09
CA GLY A 97 -6.83 6.10 10.23
C GLY A 97 -6.71 7.51 10.82
N ASN A 98 -5.93 8.40 10.21
CA ASN A 98 -5.90 9.82 10.55
C ASN A 98 -6.59 10.69 9.49
N TYR A 99 -6.96 11.91 9.89
CA TYR A 99 -7.12 13.03 8.98
C TYR A 99 -6.08 14.12 9.29
N VAL A 100 -5.67 14.87 8.28
CA VAL A 100 -4.61 15.89 8.41
C VAL A 100 -5.24 17.21 8.87
N GLY A 101 -5.05 17.59 10.14
CA GLY A 101 -5.70 18.76 10.74
C GLY A 101 -5.36 20.08 10.03
N GLU A 102 -4.07 20.28 9.72
CA GLU A 102 -3.55 21.48 9.04
C GLU A 102 -4.16 21.72 7.63
N ARG A 103 -4.74 20.66 7.04
CA ARG A 103 -5.35 20.68 5.70
C ARG A 103 -6.86 20.40 5.73
N THR A 104 -7.41 20.21 6.93
CA THR A 104 -8.84 20.03 7.16
C THR A 104 -9.44 21.33 7.65
N ARG A 105 -10.54 21.77 7.03
CA ARG A 105 -11.17 23.07 7.30
C ARG A 105 -12.67 22.95 7.40
N PHE A 106 -13.27 23.65 8.35
CA PHE A 106 -14.70 23.93 8.40
C PHE A 106 -14.93 25.43 8.13
N GLY A 107 -15.62 25.76 7.04
CA GLY A 107 -15.67 27.11 6.51
C GLY A 107 -14.26 27.66 6.27
N SER A 108 -13.92 28.77 6.92
CA SER A 108 -12.59 29.38 6.86
C SER A 108 -11.63 28.92 7.95
N GLN A 109 -12.10 28.14 8.95
CA GLN A 109 -11.30 27.73 10.11
C GLN A 109 -10.61 26.38 9.88
N ASN A 110 -9.35 26.26 10.31
CA ASN A 110 -8.68 24.97 10.35
C ASN A 110 -9.23 24.12 11.50
N VAL A 111 -9.23 22.81 11.32
CA VAL A 111 -9.56 21.83 12.36
C VAL A 111 -8.29 21.48 13.13
N THR A 112 -8.33 21.64 14.45
CA THR A 112 -7.20 21.39 15.36
C THR A 112 -7.36 20.14 16.20
N GLY A 113 -8.57 19.58 16.26
CA GLY A 113 -8.88 18.40 17.06
C GLY A 113 -10.24 17.79 16.73
N GLY A 114 -10.50 16.63 17.32
CA GLY A 114 -11.76 15.90 17.16
C GLY A 114 -11.62 14.57 16.44
N VAL A 115 -12.75 13.87 16.30
CA VAL A 115 -12.85 12.57 15.64
C VAL A 115 -13.91 12.65 14.54
N ILE A 116 -13.60 12.10 13.37
CA ILE A 116 -14.54 11.90 12.28
C ILE A 116 -14.78 10.41 12.12
N ASN A 117 -16.00 9.97 12.42
CA ASN A 117 -16.40 8.60 12.19
C ASN A 117 -16.97 8.46 10.78
N VAL A 118 -16.52 7.42 10.10
CA VAL A 118 -16.98 7.03 8.77
C VAL A 118 -17.68 5.69 8.91
N GLU A 119 -18.88 5.59 8.35
CA GLU A 119 -19.63 4.36 8.19
C GLU A 119 -19.91 4.14 6.70
N LEU A 120 -20.02 2.88 6.30
CA LEU A 120 -20.34 2.49 4.93
C LEU A 120 -21.45 1.43 4.95
N ALA A 121 -22.55 1.74 4.27
CA ALA A 121 -23.58 0.77 3.93
C ALA A 121 -23.41 0.34 2.47
N GLY A 122 -23.34 -0.97 2.23
CA GLY A 122 -23.08 -1.52 0.90
C GLY A 122 -21.70 -1.13 0.37
N THR A 123 -21.63 -0.57 -0.84
CA THR A 123 -20.38 -0.22 -1.53
C THR A 123 -20.17 1.27 -1.76
N SER A 124 -21.18 2.12 -1.53
CA SER A 124 -21.10 3.54 -1.86
C SER A 124 -21.85 4.48 -0.92
N ASP A 125 -22.72 3.97 -0.05
CA ASP A 125 -23.57 4.82 0.80
C ASP A 125 -22.84 5.11 2.11
N TYR A 126 -22.24 6.30 2.21
CA TYR A 126 -21.41 6.71 3.33
C TYR A 126 -22.19 7.59 4.31
N THR A 127 -21.98 7.34 5.60
CA THR A 127 -22.34 8.28 6.67
C THR A 127 -21.05 8.78 7.31
N ILE A 128 -20.86 10.10 7.35
CA ILE A 128 -19.72 10.75 7.97
C ILE A 128 -20.25 11.64 9.08
N HIS A 129 -19.83 11.40 10.31
CA HIS A 129 -20.23 12.22 11.45
C HIS A 129 -19.02 12.53 12.33
N GLY A 130 -18.94 13.73 12.88
CA GLY A 130 -17.79 14.10 13.69
C GLY A 130 -18.04 15.31 14.57
N THR A 131 -17.30 15.37 15.67
CA THR A 131 -17.19 16.55 16.51
C THR A 131 -15.79 17.12 16.33
N LEU A 132 -15.71 18.33 15.80
CA LEU A 132 -14.46 18.97 15.39
C LEU A 132 -14.19 20.18 16.28
N GLN A 133 -12.94 20.32 16.73
CA GLN A 133 -12.44 21.53 17.36
C GLN A 133 -11.80 22.41 16.28
N LEU A 134 -12.19 23.68 16.24
CA LEU A 134 -11.66 24.66 15.30
C LEU A 134 -10.50 25.45 15.90
N ALA A 135 -9.72 26.12 15.06
CA ALA A 135 -8.57 26.91 15.47
C ALA A 135 -8.90 28.07 16.42
N ASP A 136 -10.13 28.59 16.37
CA ASP A 136 -10.63 29.61 17.31
C ASP A 136 -11.09 29.03 18.66
N GLY A 137 -10.98 27.72 18.85
CA GLY A 137 -11.34 26.99 20.06
C GLY A 137 -12.82 26.59 20.13
N SER A 138 -13.64 26.95 19.14
CA SER A 138 -15.03 26.52 19.05
C SER A 138 -15.13 25.03 18.65
N PHE A 139 -16.31 24.45 18.87
CA PHE A 139 -16.62 23.08 18.49
C PHE A 139 -17.83 23.06 17.55
N VAL A 140 -17.75 22.23 16.51
CA VAL A 140 -18.87 21.97 15.60
C VAL A 140 -19.13 20.47 15.51
N ARG A 141 -20.40 20.07 15.39
CA ARG A 141 -20.79 18.73 15.00
C ARG A 141 -21.20 18.76 13.53
N VAL A 142 -20.61 17.87 12.73
CA VAL A 142 -20.91 17.72 11.32
C VAL A 142 -21.50 16.34 11.06
N ASP A 143 -22.53 16.29 10.23
CA ASP A 143 -23.20 15.08 9.80
C ASP A 143 -23.35 15.12 8.27
N TYR A 144 -23.00 14.04 7.57
CA TYR A 144 -23.22 13.85 6.14
C TYR A 144 -23.71 12.42 5.91
N ALA A 145 -24.72 12.26 5.04
CA ALA A 145 -25.15 10.97 4.55
C ALA A 145 -25.37 11.08 3.04
N GLY A 146 -24.68 10.26 2.26
CA GLY A 146 -24.78 10.32 0.81
C GLY A 146 -23.87 9.35 0.10
N LYS A 147 -23.97 9.33 -1.23
CA LYS A 147 -23.14 8.48 -2.08
C LYS A 147 -21.74 9.06 -2.23
N ILE A 148 -20.72 8.24 -2.00
CA ILE A 148 -19.33 8.52 -2.35
C ILE A 148 -18.83 7.29 -3.10
N ILE A 149 -18.39 7.48 -4.34
CA ILE A 149 -17.97 6.38 -5.21
C ILE A 149 -16.46 6.40 -5.28
N PHE A 150 -15.83 5.26 -4.98
CA PHE A 150 -14.40 5.07 -5.14
C PHE A 150 -14.17 4.04 -6.24
N GLU A 151 -13.41 4.42 -7.25
CA GLU A 151 -12.96 3.49 -8.30
C GLU A 151 -11.63 2.87 -7.89
N GLU A 152 -11.54 1.55 -8.00
CA GLU A 152 -10.27 0.85 -7.83
C GLU A 152 -9.26 1.36 -8.87
N GLU A 153 -8.02 1.55 -8.44
CA GLU A 153 -6.95 1.94 -9.35
C GLU A 153 -6.63 0.74 -10.24
N VAL A 154 -6.95 0.84 -11.52
CA VAL A 154 -6.61 -0.17 -12.51
C VAL A 154 -5.18 0.09 -12.96
N ILE A 155 -4.24 -0.76 -12.55
CA ILE A 155 -2.88 -0.75 -13.09
C ILE A 155 -2.96 -1.15 -14.56
N VAL A 156 -2.48 -0.28 -15.44
CA VAL A 156 -2.45 -0.55 -16.87
C VAL A 156 -1.16 -1.30 -17.19
N TYR A 157 -1.31 -2.57 -17.58
CA TYR A 157 -0.18 -3.36 -18.05
C TYR A 157 -0.06 -3.29 -19.57
N THR A 158 1.16 -3.07 -20.06
CA THR A 158 1.48 -3.16 -21.49
C THR A 158 2.69 -4.04 -21.70
N TYR A 159 2.82 -4.61 -22.90
CA TYR A 159 4.00 -5.40 -23.24
C TYR A 159 4.47 -5.21 -24.68
N THR A 160 5.76 -5.37 -24.90
CA THR A 160 6.35 -5.60 -26.22
C THR A 160 6.82 -7.04 -26.30
N ILE A 161 6.85 -7.61 -27.51
CA ILE A 161 7.36 -8.96 -27.74
C ILE A 161 8.29 -8.98 -28.95
N GLU A 162 9.50 -9.50 -28.74
CA GLU A 162 10.48 -9.80 -29.78
C GLU A 162 10.64 -11.32 -29.89
N THR A 163 10.66 -11.85 -31.11
CA THR A 163 10.83 -13.28 -31.37
C THR A 163 12.19 -13.55 -32.00
N GLN A 164 12.92 -14.53 -31.48
CA GLN A 164 14.22 -14.97 -32.01
C GLN A 164 14.36 -16.49 -32.02
N VAL A 165 15.37 -17.00 -32.72
CA VAL A 165 15.73 -18.42 -32.64
C VAL A 165 16.48 -18.66 -31.32
N PRO A 166 16.05 -19.61 -30.47
CA PRO A 166 16.79 -20.00 -29.28
C PRO A 166 18.06 -20.78 -29.64
N TYR A 167 19.14 -20.51 -28.92
CA TYR A 167 20.40 -21.22 -29.04
C TYR A 167 20.77 -21.87 -27.70
N ALA A 168 21.22 -23.13 -27.76
CA ALA A 168 21.75 -23.85 -26.62
C ALA A 168 23.23 -24.15 -26.82
N TYR A 169 23.98 -24.24 -25.71
CA TYR A 169 25.36 -24.72 -25.75
C TYR A 169 25.41 -26.16 -26.24
N THR A 170 26.37 -26.46 -27.11
CA THR A 170 26.74 -27.85 -27.41
C THR A 170 27.35 -28.52 -26.18
N TYR A 171 27.34 -29.85 -26.15
CA TYR A 171 27.91 -30.65 -25.04
C TYR A 171 29.38 -30.30 -24.72
N ASP A 172 30.13 -29.78 -25.71
CA ASP A 172 31.51 -29.32 -25.55
C ASP A 172 31.65 -27.92 -24.91
N GLY A 173 30.53 -27.22 -24.66
CA GLY A 173 30.46 -25.90 -24.05
C GLY A 173 31.08 -24.76 -24.87
N MET A 174 31.56 -25.03 -26.10
CA MET A 174 32.31 -24.06 -26.90
C MET A 174 31.55 -23.55 -28.13
N ASN A 175 30.50 -24.27 -28.55
CA ASN A 175 29.66 -23.88 -29.68
C ASN A 175 28.20 -23.69 -29.25
N TYR A 176 27.42 -23.06 -30.14
CA TYR A 176 25.98 -22.88 -29.98
C TYR A 176 25.25 -23.55 -31.15
N ILE A 177 24.18 -24.27 -30.85
CA ILE A 177 23.27 -24.82 -31.85
C ILE A 177 21.87 -24.27 -31.65
N SER A 178 21.14 -24.03 -32.74
CA SER A 178 19.73 -23.64 -32.66
C SER A 178 18.92 -24.78 -32.07
N VAL A 179 17.96 -24.47 -31.20
CA VAL A 179 17.00 -25.46 -30.70
C VAL A 179 15.91 -25.64 -31.76
N GLU A 180 15.99 -26.74 -32.50
CA GLU A 180 15.09 -27.01 -33.62
C GLU A 180 13.62 -27.03 -33.19
N GLY A 181 12.73 -26.53 -34.06
CA GLY A 181 11.29 -26.49 -33.81
C GLY A 181 10.84 -25.50 -32.72
N SER A 182 11.76 -24.70 -32.18
CA SER A 182 11.48 -23.78 -31.06
C SER A 182 11.68 -22.32 -31.47
N GLN A 183 11.00 -21.41 -30.78
CA GLN A 183 11.20 -19.97 -30.85
C GLN A 183 11.31 -19.40 -29.43
N LEU A 184 12.03 -18.29 -29.29
CA LEU A 184 12.20 -17.57 -28.03
C LEU A 184 11.47 -16.23 -28.11
N ASN A 185 10.54 -16.03 -27.20
CA ASN A 185 9.74 -14.82 -27.04
C ASN A 185 10.33 -14.00 -25.89
N LYS A 186 10.80 -12.80 -26.19
CA LYS A 186 11.27 -11.84 -25.21
C LYS A 186 10.16 -10.84 -24.95
N ILE A 187 9.52 -10.97 -23.80
CA ILE A 187 8.39 -10.14 -23.37
C ILE A 187 8.90 -9.10 -22.40
N THR A 188 8.83 -7.83 -22.76
CA THR A 188 9.08 -6.72 -21.84
C THR A 188 7.73 -6.17 -21.37
N LEU A 189 7.48 -6.24 -20.07
CA LEU A 189 6.25 -5.80 -19.43
C LEU A 189 6.44 -4.46 -18.72
N LYS A 190 5.45 -3.58 -18.85
CA LYS A 190 5.34 -2.33 -18.10
C LYS A 190 4.06 -2.27 -17.29
N ALA A 191 4.12 -1.62 -16.14
CA ALA A 191 2.99 -1.24 -15.30
C ALA A 191 2.92 0.28 -15.26
N ASP A 192 1.83 0.88 -15.75
CA ASP A 192 1.65 2.33 -15.85
C ASP A 192 2.84 3.05 -16.52
N GLY A 193 3.43 2.40 -17.52
CA GLY A 193 4.57 2.90 -18.29
C GLY A 193 5.95 2.65 -17.66
N ALA A 194 6.02 2.25 -16.39
CA ALA A 194 7.27 1.86 -15.72
C ALA A 194 7.62 0.38 -15.99
N PRO A 195 8.91 -0.01 -16.06
CA PRO A 195 9.31 -1.40 -16.17
C PRO A 195 8.76 -2.26 -15.02
N ALA A 196 8.22 -3.43 -15.35
CA ALA A 196 7.62 -4.35 -14.36
C ALA A 196 8.21 -5.77 -14.44
N GLY A 197 8.53 -6.24 -15.64
CA GLY A 197 9.19 -7.54 -15.81
C GLY A 197 9.73 -7.74 -17.21
N TYR A 198 10.67 -8.68 -17.33
CA TYR A 198 11.21 -9.15 -18.59
C TYR A 198 11.23 -10.68 -18.56
N PHE A 199 10.59 -11.31 -19.53
CA PHE A 199 10.42 -12.75 -19.59
C PHE A 199 10.91 -13.30 -20.93
N GLU A 200 11.79 -14.28 -20.85
CA GLU A 200 12.29 -15.04 -21.97
C GLU A 200 11.60 -16.40 -21.98
N ILE A 201 10.67 -16.62 -22.91
CA ILE A 201 9.83 -17.82 -22.97
C ILE A 201 10.14 -18.59 -24.24
N VAL A 202 10.57 -19.83 -24.08
CA VAL A 202 10.82 -20.74 -25.19
C VAL A 202 9.56 -21.57 -25.42
N ASN A 203 9.01 -21.53 -26.63
CA ASN A 203 7.85 -22.32 -27.03
C ASN A 203 8.08 -22.94 -28.42
N ALA A 204 7.16 -23.82 -28.84
CA ALA A 204 7.18 -24.36 -30.19
C ALA A 204 7.08 -23.22 -31.21
N ALA A 205 7.89 -23.26 -32.28
CA ALA A 205 7.89 -22.25 -33.34
C ALA A 205 6.53 -22.13 -34.07
N SER A 206 5.71 -23.19 -34.02
CA SER A 206 4.36 -23.22 -34.58
C SER A 206 3.28 -22.69 -33.61
N ALA A 207 3.63 -22.28 -32.40
CA ALA A 207 2.66 -21.85 -31.41
C ALA A 207 2.00 -20.52 -31.83
N THR A 208 0.67 -20.52 -31.88
CA THR A 208 -0.15 -19.33 -32.20
C THR A 208 -0.62 -18.59 -30.96
N SER A 209 -0.28 -19.10 -29.78
CA SER A 209 -0.62 -18.53 -28.47
C SER A 209 0.51 -18.77 -27.49
N LEU A 210 0.65 -17.87 -26.51
CA LEU A 210 1.54 -18.02 -25.36
C LEU A 210 0.86 -18.64 -24.14
N SER A 211 -0.38 -19.13 -24.27
CA SER A 211 -1.07 -19.76 -23.14
C SER A 211 -0.33 -21.00 -22.66
N GLY A 212 -0.04 -21.09 -21.37
CA GLY A 212 0.65 -22.23 -20.78
C GLY A 212 1.14 -22.00 -19.36
N VAL A 213 1.67 -23.07 -18.76
CA VAL A 213 2.43 -23.02 -17.50
C VAL A 213 3.87 -23.34 -17.85
N TYR A 214 4.76 -22.41 -17.55
CA TYR A 214 6.16 -22.43 -17.94
C TYR A 214 7.03 -22.51 -16.68
N PRO A 215 7.68 -23.65 -16.40
CA PRO A 215 8.67 -23.71 -15.33
C PRO A 215 9.86 -22.82 -15.69
N VAL A 216 10.45 -22.18 -14.68
CA VAL A 216 11.73 -21.47 -14.82
C VAL A 216 12.86 -22.49 -14.88
N SER A 217 13.67 -22.44 -15.94
CA SER A 217 14.74 -23.39 -16.24
C SER A 217 16.04 -22.69 -16.59
N SER A 218 17.16 -23.18 -16.06
CA SER A 218 18.51 -22.72 -16.40
C SER A 218 19.04 -23.30 -17.72
N SER A 219 18.35 -24.26 -18.32
CA SER A 219 18.75 -24.95 -19.56
C SER A 219 17.78 -24.61 -20.70
N ILE A 220 18.25 -23.86 -21.70
CA ILE A 220 17.49 -23.59 -22.93
C ILE A 220 17.31 -24.85 -23.80
N SER A 221 18.24 -25.81 -23.73
CA SER A 221 18.15 -27.08 -24.46
C SER A 221 16.98 -27.96 -24.00
N ASP A 222 16.52 -27.80 -22.76
CA ASP A 222 15.36 -28.51 -22.20
C ASP A 222 14.10 -27.61 -22.15
N ALA A 223 14.17 -26.40 -22.73
CA ALA A 223 13.22 -25.31 -22.46
C ALA A 223 12.01 -25.22 -23.39
N SER A 224 11.73 -26.17 -24.30
CA SER A 224 10.48 -26.09 -25.06
C SER A 224 9.29 -26.15 -24.09
N GLY A 225 8.65 -25.00 -23.84
CA GLY A 225 7.65 -24.83 -22.80
C GLY A 225 8.19 -24.33 -21.46
N ALA A 226 9.31 -23.58 -21.40
CA ALA A 226 9.88 -23.05 -20.16
C ALA A 226 10.20 -21.54 -20.24
N VAL A 227 10.36 -20.92 -19.07
CA VAL A 227 10.95 -19.58 -18.89
C VAL A 227 12.45 -19.72 -18.69
N VAL A 228 13.26 -18.94 -19.38
CA VAL A 228 14.71 -18.91 -19.18
C VAL A 228 15.03 -18.23 -17.86
N ALA A 229 15.72 -18.93 -16.97
CA ALA A 229 16.17 -18.40 -15.70
C ALA A 229 17.05 -17.16 -15.89
N GLY A 230 16.89 -16.19 -15.00
CA GLY A 230 17.74 -15.01 -14.91
C GLY A 230 19.16 -15.39 -14.51
N THR A 231 20.12 -14.69 -15.09
CA THR A 231 21.55 -14.84 -14.80
C THR A 231 22.13 -13.50 -14.44
N TYR A 232 22.94 -13.48 -13.38
CA TYR A 232 23.73 -12.33 -12.97
C TYR A 232 25.11 -12.78 -12.52
N MET A 233 26.15 -12.13 -13.02
CA MET A 233 27.53 -12.38 -12.61
C MET A 233 28.32 -11.07 -12.66
N ASP A 234 28.94 -10.69 -11.55
CA ASP A 234 29.83 -9.53 -11.50
C ASP A 234 31.29 -9.97 -11.61
N LEU A 235 31.84 -9.84 -12.82
CA LEU A 235 33.25 -10.12 -13.12
C LEU A 235 34.08 -8.84 -13.21
N SER A 236 33.63 -7.74 -12.58
CA SER A 236 34.37 -6.48 -12.57
C SER A 236 35.75 -6.61 -11.91
N ALA A 237 35.89 -7.49 -10.90
CA ALA A 237 37.17 -7.82 -10.29
C ALA A 237 38.19 -8.43 -11.29
N TYR A 238 37.71 -8.97 -12.41
CA TYR A 238 38.52 -9.54 -13.49
C TYR A 238 38.58 -8.64 -14.73
N GLY A 239 38.05 -7.41 -14.66
CA GLY A 239 38.04 -6.45 -15.78
C GLY A 239 37.04 -6.74 -16.89
N ILE A 240 36.09 -7.67 -16.68
CA ILE A 240 35.08 -8.07 -17.68
C ILE A 240 33.78 -7.28 -17.51
N GLY A 241 33.45 -6.89 -16.28
CA GLY A 241 32.21 -6.18 -15.94
C GLY A 241 31.07 -7.13 -15.55
N ILE A 242 29.84 -6.63 -15.61
CA ILE A 242 28.64 -7.37 -15.23
C ILE A 242 28.05 -8.11 -16.44
N ILE A 243 27.81 -9.40 -16.28
CA ILE A 243 27.08 -10.23 -17.23
C ILE A 243 25.68 -10.46 -16.68
N LYS A 244 24.65 -10.14 -17.49
CA LYS A 244 23.25 -10.36 -17.15
C LYS A 244 22.46 -10.93 -18.33
N GLY A 245 21.42 -11.70 -18.05
CA GLY A 245 20.54 -12.29 -19.06
C GLY A 245 19.35 -13.04 -18.46
N GLY A 246 18.50 -13.59 -19.32
CA GLY A 246 17.32 -14.35 -18.91
C GLY A 246 16.21 -13.49 -18.31
N SER A 247 15.29 -14.13 -17.58
CA SER A 247 14.08 -13.48 -17.07
C SER A 247 14.27 -12.84 -15.69
N TYR A 248 13.62 -11.71 -15.45
CA TYR A 248 13.69 -10.96 -14.19
C TYR A 248 12.45 -10.06 -13.98
N LEU A 249 12.23 -9.64 -12.74
CA LEU A 249 11.23 -8.65 -12.35
C LEU A 249 11.91 -7.31 -12.06
N TRP A 250 11.16 -6.21 -12.14
CA TRP A 250 11.60 -4.93 -11.60
C TRP A 250 10.84 -4.61 -10.30
N GLU A 251 11.58 -4.31 -9.23
CA GLU A 251 11.03 -3.89 -7.95
C GLU A 251 11.96 -2.82 -7.35
N ASP A 252 11.41 -1.68 -6.94
CA ASP A 252 12.15 -0.55 -6.35
C ASP A 252 13.40 -0.11 -7.14
N GLY A 253 13.34 -0.20 -8.46
CA GLY A 253 14.44 0.16 -9.36
C GLY A 253 15.54 -0.89 -9.51
N ALA A 254 15.40 -2.07 -8.89
CA ALA A 254 16.33 -3.19 -8.99
C ALA A 254 15.77 -4.31 -9.89
N GLU A 255 16.68 -5.01 -10.58
CA GLU A 255 16.38 -6.23 -11.34
C GLU A 255 16.43 -7.45 -10.39
N LEU A 256 15.32 -8.18 -10.28
CA LEU A 256 15.20 -9.41 -9.49
C LEU A 256 15.19 -10.61 -10.43
N PHE A 257 16.35 -11.24 -10.62
CA PHE A 257 16.54 -12.35 -11.55
C PHE A 257 15.81 -13.62 -11.11
N LEU A 258 15.02 -14.22 -12.01
CA LEU A 258 14.24 -15.41 -11.71
C LEU A 258 15.14 -16.64 -11.63
N PHE A 259 15.06 -17.40 -10.56
CA PHE A 259 15.88 -18.60 -10.35
C PHE A 259 15.10 -19.90 -10.62
N SER A 260 13.90 -20.01 -10.06
CA SER A 260 13.02 -21.18 -10.20
C SER A 260 11.56 -20.77 -9.96
N GLY A 261 10.63 -21.73 -10.09
CA GLY A 261 9.18 -21.51 -9.94
C GLY A 261 8.44 -21.70 -11.26
N ASN A 262 7.17 -21.28 -11.30
CA ASN A 262 6.31 -21.45 -12.47
C ASN A 262 5.66 -20.13 -12.87
N LEU A 263 5.76 -19.77 -14.15
CA LEU A 263 5.02 -18.67 -14.75
C LEU A 263 3.81 -19.23 -15.50
N THR A 264 2.60 -18.81 -15.12
CA THR A 264 1.40 -19.10 -15.90
C THR A 264 1.09 -17.91 -16.79
N ILE A 265 0.83 -18.18 -18.07
CA ILE A 265 0.40 -17.18 -19.04
C ILE A 265 -0.96 -17.61 -19.58
N ALA A 266 -1.94 -16.73 -19.51
CA ALA A 266 -3.18 -16.83 -20.27
C ALA A 266 -3.13 -15.80 -21.39
N ASP A 267 -3.32 -16.24 -22.63
CA ASP A 267 -3.30 -15.39 -23.81
C ASP A 267 -4.67 -15.42 -24.49
N ALA A 268 -5.40 -14.32 -24.34
CA ALA A 268 -6.70 -14.10 -24.95
C ALA A 268 -6.53 -13.17 -26.16
N ALA A 269 -6.20 -13.75 -27.31
CA ALA A 269 -6.03 -13.03 -28.58
C ALA A 269 -5.00 -11.88 -28.50
N GLY A 270 -3.86 -12.10 -27.83
CA GLY A 270 -2.80 -11.12 -27.65
C GLY A 270 -2.98 -10.20 -26.44
N VAL A 271 -3.99 -10.44 -25.60
CA VAL A 271 -4.09 -9.86 -24.27
C VAL A 271 -3.56 -10.88 -23.27
N LEU A 272 -2.43 -10.57 -22.64
CA LEU A 272 -1.73 -11.50 -21.77
C LEU A 272 -2.10 -11.27 -20.31
N THR A 273 -2.30 -12.36 -19.57
CA THR A 273 -2.32 -12.34 -18.10
C THR A 273 -1.20 -13.25 -17.62
N LEU A 274 -0.23 -12.70 -16.90
CA LEU A 274 0.94 -13.41 -16.38
C LEU A 274 0.82 -13.53 -14.86
N THR A 275 0.77 -14.75 -14.35
CA THR A 275 0.61 -15.03 -12.92
C THR A 275 1.64 -16.02 -12.40
N SER A 276 2.02 -15.85 -11.15
CA SER A 276 2.80 -16.85 -10.39
C SER A 276 2.62 -16.64 -8.91
N SER A 277 2.82 -17.70 -8.12
CA SER A 277 2.83 -17.65 -6.66
C SER A 277 4.14 -18.15 -6.03
N ASP A 278 5.10 -18.62 -6.84
CA ASP A 278 6.23 -19.44 -6.38
C ASP A 278 7.58 -19.08 -7.02
N LEU A 279 7.75 -17.86 -7.57
CA LEU A 279 9.00 -17.45 -8.20
C LEU A 279 10.10 -17.27 -7.15
N ALA A 280 11.15 -18.08 -7.21
CA ALA A 280 12.36 -17.86 -6.43
C ALA A 280 13.27 -16.85 -7.15
N ILE A 281 13.93 -15.97 -6.40
CA ILE A 281 14.83 -14.94 -6.93
C ILE A 281 16.28 -15.35 -6.70
N LEU A 282 17.14 -15.17 -7.69
CA LEU A 282 18.58 -15.44 -7.58
C LEU A 282 19.24 -14.50 -6.56
N ASP A 283 20.07 -15.05 -5.67
CA ASP A 283 20.93 -14.25 -4.80
C ASP A 283 22.15 -13.73 -5.56
N ILE A 284 22.14 -12.43 -5.85
CA ILE A 284 23.21 -11.76 -6.61
C ILE A 284 24.34 -11.21 -5.73
N THR A 285 24.29 -11.42 -4.41
CA THR A 285 25.29 -10.87 -3.47
C THR A 285 26.61 -11.65 -3.46
N SER A 286 26.64 -12.84 -4.05
CA SER A 286 27.84 -13.68 -4.15
C SER A 286 28.65 -13.36 -5.42
N PRO A 287 29.93 -12.97 -5.30
CA PRO A 287 30.74 -12.43 -6.41
C PRO A 287 31.13 -13.45 -7.51
N LEU A 288 30.79 -14.72 -7.36
CA LEU A 288 31.10 -15.78 -8.34
C LEU A 288 29.85 -16.58 -8.79
N GLY A 289 28.66 -15.98 -8.71
CA GLY A 289 27.44 -16.61 -9.20
C GLY A 289 27.06 -17.85 -8.38
N GLY A 290 27.00 -17.70 -7.05
CA GLY A 290 26.36 -18.69 -6.21
C GLY A 290 24.92 -18.89 -6.69
N GLN A 291 24.64 -20.05 -7.30
CA GLN A 291 23.33 -20.40 -7.85
C GLN A 291 22.36 -20.82 -6.75
N THR A 292 22.15 -19.94 -5.79
CA THR A 292 21.21 -20.16 -4.69
C THR A 292 20.09 -19.13 -4.75
N PRO A 293 18.84 -19.51 -4.46
CA PRO A 293 17.77 -18.56 -4.35
C PRO A 293 17.89 -17.75 -3.05
N LEU A 294 17.47 -16.49 -3.09
CA LEU A 294 17.16 -15.72 -1.90
C LEU A 294 16.04 -16.42 -1.10
N PRO A 295 16.03 -16.31 0.23
CA PRO A 295 14.91 -16.81 1.03
C PRO A 295 13.58 -16.18 0.63
N GLY A 296 12.55 -17.01 0.50
CA GLY A 296 11.20 -16.60 0.13
C GLY A 296 10.88 -16.81 -1.35
N VAL A 297 9.64 -16.50 -1.71
CA VAL A 297 9.14 -16.54 -3.09
C VAL A 297 8.40 -15.25 -3.41
N LYS A 298 8.36 -14.91 -4.69
CA LYS A 298 7.60 -13.79 -5.24
C LYS A 298 6.35 -14.30 -5.93
N SER A 299 5.28 -13.55 -5.75
CA SER A 299 4.05 -13.72 -6.51
C SER A 299 3.90 -12.54 -7.47
N ILE A 300 3.35 -12.80 -8.66
CA ILE A 300 3.01 -11.77 -9.64
C ILE A 300 1.59 -12.00 -10.15
N ASP A 301 0.93 -10.90 -10.52
CA ASP A 301 -0.43 -10.91 -11.05
C ASP A 301 -0.61 -9.77 -12.07
N PHE A 302 0.08 -9.91 -13.20
CA PHE A 302 0.04 -8.93 -14.28
C PHE A 302 -1.15 -9.22 -15.19
N LYS A 303 -2.25 -8.51 -14.97
CA LYS A 303 -3.54 -8.79 -15.63
C LYS A 303 -3.74 -7.96 -16.88
N ASN A 304 -4.34 -8.57 -17.89
CA ASN A 304 -4.83 -7.88 -19.09
C ASN A 304 -3.76 -7.01 -19.79
N ALA A 305 -2.51 -7.45 -19.80
CA ALA A 305 -1.43 -6.75 -20.46
C ALA A 305 -1.68 -6.70 -21.98
N THR A 306 -1.73 -5.49 -22.54
CA THR A 306 -1.96 -5.29 -23.97
C THR A 306 -0.67 -5.04 -24.73
N LYS A 307 -0.57 -5.59 -25.94
CA LYS A 307 0.60 -5.39 -26.79
C LYS A 307 0.74 -3.94 -27.23
N THR A 308 1.94 -3.40 -27.13
CA THR A 308 2.34 -2.11 -27.71
C THR A 308 3.41 -2.33 -28.78
N ASN A 309 3.48 -1.42 -29.75
CA ASN A 309 4.48 -1.44 -30.83
C ASN A 309 5.81 -0.83 -30.38
#